data_AF-A0A914RF07-F1
#
_entry.id   AF-A0A914RF07-F1
#
_cell.length_a   1.000
_cell.length_b   1.000
_cell.length_c   1.000
_cell.angle_alpha   90.00
_cell.angle_beta   90.00
_cell.angle_gamma   90.00
#
_symmetry.space_group_name_H-M   'P 1'
#
loop_
_entity.id
_entity.type
_entity.pdbx_description
1 polymer ?
#
loop_
_entity_poly.entity_id
_entity_poly.type
_entity_poly.pdbx_seq_one_letter_code
_entity_poly.pdbx_strand_id
1 'polypeptide(L)' 'MKQLLMANGFHAEFSSGVLYINNIASIRRNEAGRFHVEGCASEDYYKIRDIVYAQFAIV' A
#
# COMPACT_ATOMS: atom_id res chain seq x y z
N MET A 1 -7.76 1.21 3.80
CA MET A 1 -6.32 1.24 3.46
C MET A 1 -5.64 2.55 3.84
N LYS A 2 -5.96 3.70 3.22
CA LYS A 2 -5.34 5.00 3.54
C LYS A 2 -5.28 5.30 5.05
N GLN A 3 -6.43 5.22 5.73
CA GLN A 3 -6.50 5.48 7.18
C GLN A 3 -5.65 4.50 8.02
N LEU A 4 -5.56 3.24 7.60
CA LEU A 4 -4.76 2.22 8.28
C LEU A 4 -3.27 2.52 8.17
N LEU A 5 -2.81 2.91 6.98
CA LEU A 5 -1.42 3.32 6.75
C LEU A 5 -1.08 4.57 7.58
N MET A 6 -1.98 5.55 7.62
CA MET A 6 -1.83 6.75 8.46
C MET A 6 -1.78 6.43 9.95
N ALA A 7 -2.61 5.49 10.43
CA ALA A 7 -2.58 5.03 11.82
C ALA A 7 -1.27 4.31 12.18
N ASN A 8 -0.57 3.74 11.19
CA ASN A 8 0.75 3.12 11.34
C ASN A 8 1.92 4.11 11.10
N GLY A 9 1.63 5.42 11.00
CA GLY A 9 2.65 6.46 10.87
C GLY A 9 3.08 6.78 9.44
N PHE A 10 2.43 6.20 8.42
CA PHE A 10 2.73 6.49 7.01
C PHE A 10 1.87 7.63 6.47
N HIS A 11 2.46 8.55 5.72
CA HIS A 11 1.71 9.49 4.89
C HIS A 11 1.20 8.78 3.64
N ALA A 12 -0.10 8.89 3.36
CA ALA A 12 -0.72 8.26 2.21
C ALA A 12 -1.66 9.21 1.46
N GLU A 13 -1.54 9.26 0.14
CA GLU A 13 -2.33 10.13 -0.73
C GLU A 13 -2.91 9.35 -1.92
N PHE A 14 -4.17 9.60 -2.26
CA PHE A 14 -4.83 8.94 -3.39
C PHE A 14 -4.86 9.89 -4.59
N SER A 15 -4.34 9.44 -5.73
CA SER A 15 -4.33 10.20 -6.97
C SER A 15 -4.45 9.25 -8.17
N SER A 16 -5.35 9.56 -9.10
CA SER A 16 -5.55 8.84 -10.37
C SER A 16 -5.66 7.31 -10.26
N GLY A 17 -6.35 6.81 -9.22
CA GLY A 17 -6.53 5.37 -9.03
C GLY A 17 -5.37 4.65 -8.31
N VAL A 18 -4.36 5.40 -7.87
CA VAL A 18 -3.18 4.91 -7.16
C VAL A 18 -3.12 5.54 -5.77
N LEU A 19 -2.82 4.73 -4.75
CA LEU A 19 -2.52 5.20 -3.40
C LEU A 19 -1.00 5.26 -3.24
N TYR A 20 -0.46 6.46 -3.08
CA TYR A 20 0.97 6.70 -2.85
C TYR A 20 1.26 6.75 -1.35
N ILE A 21 2.38 6.18 -0.92
CA ILE A 21 2.78 6.09 0.48
C ILE A 21 4.23 6.56 0.63
N ASN A 22 4.44 7.68 1.36
CA ASN A 22 5.75 8.27 1.67
C ASN A 22 6.72 8.45 0.49
N ASN A 23 6.26 8.48 -0.76
CA ASN A 23 7.10 8.32 -1.97
C ASN A 23 7.96 7.03 -1.99
N ILE A 24 7.66 6.06 -1.14
CA ILE A 24 8.38 4.78 -1.01
C ILE A 24 7.64 3.68 -1.78
N ALA A 25 6.31 3.66 -1.65
CA ALA A 25 5.47 2.64 -2.25
C ALA A 25 4.22 3.24 -2.89
N SER A 26 3.65 2.51 -3.82
CA SER A 26 2.36 2.79 -4.43
C SER A 26 1.51 1.53 -4.45
N ILE A 27 0.20 1.69 -4.27
CA ILE A 27 -0.78 0.61 -4.29
C ILE A 27 -1.81 0.92 -5.37
N ARG A 28 -2.03 -0.03 -6.27
CA ARG A 28 -3.09 0.06 -7.29
C ARG A 28 -3.93 -1.20 -7.29
N ARG A 29 -5.20 -1.05 -7.65
CA ARG A 29 -6.09 -2.17 -7.92
C ARG A 29 -6.11 -2.41 -9.43
N ASN A 30 -5.86 -3.64 -9.87
CA ASN A 30 -6.00 -3.99 -11.28
C ASN A 30 -7.47 -4.28 -11.63
N GLU A 31 -7.76 -4.45 -12.93
CA GLU A 31 -9.12 -4.74 -13.43
C GLU A 31 -9.69 -6.05 -12.88
N ALA A 32 -8.82 -7.03 -12.57
CA ALA A 32 -9.20 -8.29 -11.91
C ALA A 32 -9.47 -8.13 -10.40
N GLY A 33 -9.46 -6.90 -9.88
CA GLY A 33 -9.76 -6.59 -8.49
C GLY A 33 -8.64 -6.87 -7.49
N ARG A 34 -7.45 -7.29 -7.96
CA ARG A 34 -6.27 -7.59 -7.13
C ARG A 34 -5.47 -6.33 -6.81
N PHE A 35 -4.87 -6.31 -5.63
CA PHE A 35 -3.96 -5.24 -5.23
C PHE A 35 -2.54 -5.54 -5.67
N HIS A 36 -1.88 -4.56 -6.29
CA HIS A 36 -0.45 -4.54 -6.54
C HIS A 36 0.21 -3.49 -5.67
N VAL A 37 1.34 -3.84 -5.07
CA VAL A 37 2.18 -2.94 -4.27
C VAL A 37 3.53 -2.81 -4.97
N GLU A 38 3.83 -1.62 -5.47
CA GLU A 38 5.08 -1.30 -6.18
C GLU A 38 5.91 -0.33 -5.34
N GLY A 39 7.24 -0.36 -5.46
CA GLY A 39 8.12 0.51 -4.67
C GLY A 39 9.56 0.02 -4.62
N CYS A 40 10.43 0.81 -3.98
CA CYS A 40 11.83 0.45 -3.79
C CYS A 40 12.00 -0.47 -2.57
N ALA A 41 12.77 -1.55 -2.72
CA ALA A 41 13.05 -2.48 -1.64
C ALA A 41 13.73 -1.76 -0.47
N SER A 42 13.02 -1.71 0.66
CA SER A 42 13.41 -1.00 1.86
C SER A 42 12.61 -1.54 3.05
N GLU A 43 13.06 -1.28 4.27
CA GLU A 43 12.37 -1.70 5.48
C GLU A 43 10.91 -1.18 5.51
N ASP A 44 10.71 0.09 5.16
CA ASP A 44 9.39 0.70 5.12
C ASP A 44 8.51 0.10 4.01
N TYR A 45 9.07 -0.23 2.84
CA TYR A 45 8.34 -0.95 1.80
C TYR A 45 7.81 -2.29 2.30
N TYR A 46 8.63 -3.07 3.02
CA TYR A 46 8.21 -4.35 3.58
C TYR A 46 7.13 -4.18 4.66
N LYS A 47 7.24 -3.18 5.53
CA LYS A 47 6.17 -2.85 6.51
C LYS A 47 4.86 -2.50 5.82
N ILE A 48 4.91 -1.65 4.80
CA ILE A 48 3.73 -1.27 4.01
C ILE A 48 3.12 -2.50 3.37
N ARG A 49 3.94 -3.35 2.73
CA ARG A 49 3.50 -4.60 2.10
C ARG A 49 2.81 -5.50 3.12
N ASP A 50 3.39 -5.73 4.29
CA ASP A 50 2.83 -6.62 5.29
C ASP A 50 1.47 -6.11 5.80
N ILE A 51 1.30 -4.80 5.99
CA ILE A 51 0.00 -4.17 6.30
C ILE A 51 -1.03 -4.45 5.19
N VAL A 52 -0.62 -4.33 3.92
CA VAL A 52 -1.50 -4.61 2.78
C VAL A 52 -1.94 -6.07 2.77
N TYR A 53 -0.99 -6.99 2.88
CA TYR A 53 -1.26 -8.41 2.87
C TYR A 53 -2.15 -8.82 4.04
N ALA A 54 -1.92 -8.30 5.25
CA ALA A 54 -2.76 -8.61 6.41
C ALA A 54 -4.25 -8.22 6.24
N GLN A 55 -4.57 -7.25 5.37
CA GLN A 55 -5.95 -6.83 5.12
C GLN A 55 -6.62 -7.57 3.96
N PHE A 56 -5.85 -8.07 2.99
CA PHE A 56 -6.38 -8.57 1.70
C PHE A 56 -5.96 -10.00 1.35
N ALA A 57 -4.93 -10.55 2.01
CA ALA A 57 -4.64 -11.96 1.95
C ALA A 57 -5.57 -12.68 2.94
N ILE A 58 -6.65 -13.25 2.41
CA ILE A 58 -7.38 -14.32 3.08
C ILE A 58 -6.59 -15.60 2.78
N VAL A 59 -6.21 -16.35 3.82
CA VAL A 59 -5.52 -17.65 3.73
C VAL A 59 -6.41 -18.68 3.04
#